data_AF-A0A953EUW7-F1
#
_entry.id   AF-A0A953EUW7-F1
#
_cell.length_a   1.000
_cell.length_b   1.000
_cell.length_c   1.000
_cell.angle_alpha   90.00
_cell.angle_beta   90.00
_cell.angle_gamma   90.00
#
_symmetry.space_group_name_H-M   'P 1'
#
loop_
_entity.id
_entity.type
_entity.pdbx_description
1 polymer ?
#
loop_
_entity_poly.entity_id
_entity_poly.type
_entity_poly.pdbx_seq_one_letter_code
_entity_poly.pdbx_strand_id
1 'polypeptide(L)'
;MPTLRTTLNDPDEIARRSRPRDDLMVLERRDGDGRFVGAEGPFRTWHRSLTRVEDGTAVETVTYRTAAPHWGWLVDQALRRPARTGVAPGHHPVWCPSDRIGQHEAAVLGLCATLALIAGFLGGLLGQTITYIAHDFGGSTETQANALTIIRVGAVLTFAGTALADHRGRRPLLLACLVGSGVASIVTMLAPNFATVTGSQLVSRGLVAGAAYLVPIVCAEELPARSRAYGIGLMALPGGLGVGIVLWFVPLLDLGDWVWRSLFGLAIPMIWLTIRTVRRLPETHRFEHDDRLPHEHEHQHVRANRFVLLAAGMFLLNIFTAPTQQLQTDYLRNTRGLGSALVALFILGTNTWGFVGIAVGARIADRSSRRWAATAGLLGLAIGNTVMFNFDGAPMWLGSLVGSMVGAAVVPSLGALLPELFPTLRRGAANGLLNGAAVLGSMSGLYISGQTVVDGRYGPTIAALAVGPLIVAGLVWFLPETAGVDLETLNPDD
;
A
#
# COMPACT_ATOMS: atom_id res chain seq x y z
N MET A 1 19.24 20.05 -14.39
CA MET A 1 18.84 18.71 -14.89
C MET A 1 20.00 17.78 -14.61
N PRO A 2 19.75 16.53 -14.19
CA PRO A 2 20.80 15.52 -14.14
C PRO A 2 21.53 15.43 -15.49
N THR A 3 22.86 15.51 -15.44
CA THR A 3 23.74 15.33 -16.61
C THR A 3 24.76 14.26 -16.25
N LEU A 4 24.75 13.17 -17.01
CA LEU A 4 25.66 12.04 -16.84
C LEU A 4 26.69 12.10 -17.96
N ARG A 5 27.98 12.00 -17.61
CA ARG A 5 29.08 11.93 -18.57
C ARG A 5 29.77 10.58 -18.44
N THR A 6 30.01 9.93 -19.57
CA THR A 6 30.72 8.65 -19.65
C THR A 6 31.79 8.74 -20.73
N THR A 7 33.05 8.53 -20.36
CA THR A 7 34.15 8.38 -21.31
C THR A 7 34.20 6.92 -21.77
N LEU A 8 34.30 6.71 -23.07
CA LEU A 8 34.30 5.42 -23.74
C LEU A 8 35.62 5.28 -24.49
N ASN A 9 36.33 4.18 -24.24
CA ASN A 9 37.62 3.88 -24.86
C ASN A 9 37.55 2.62 -25.75
N ASP A 10 36.50 1.82 -25.62
CA ASP A 10 36.30 0.59 -26.39
C ASP A 10 35.57 0.89 -27.72
N PRO A 11 36.19 0.61 -28.89
CA PRO A 11 35.60 0.83 -30.20
C PRO A 11 34.23 0.15 -30.38
N ASP A 12 34.03 -1.05 -29.82
CA ASP A 12 32.77 -1.79 -29.96
C ASP A 12 31.65 -1.12 -29.16
N GLU A 13 31.98 -0.61 -27.96
CA GLU A 13 31.05 0.15 -27.16
C GLU A 13 30.71 1.51 -27.78
N ILE A 14 31.68 2.18 -28.39
CA ILE A 14 31.46 3.42 -29.15
C ILE A 14 30.54 3.14 -30.34
N ALA A 15 30.76 2.05 -31.09
CA ALA A 15 29.91 1.66 -32.20
C ALA A 15 28.47 1.35 -31.76
N ARG A 16 28.31 0.61 -30.67
CA ARG A 16 27.00 0.30 -30.06
C ARG A 16 26.26 1.58 -29.65
N ARG A 17 26.94 2.51 -28.95
CA ARG A 17 26.35 3.77 -28.47
C ARG A 17 26.20 4.83 -29.57
N SER A 18 26.77 4.64 -30.75
CA SER A 18 26.55 5.51 -31.92
C SER A 18 25.19 5.29 -32.60
N ARG A 19 24.43 4.27 -32.18
CA ARG A 19 23.07 4.00 -32.66
C ARG A 19 22.03 4.57 -31.69
N PRO A 20 20.82 4.92 -32.16
CA PRO A 20 19.71 5.26 -31.28
C PRO A 20 19.44 4.10 -30.33
N ARG A 21 19.19 4.41 -29.07
CA ARG A 21 18.81 3.43 -28.05
C ARG A 21 17.36 3.02 -28.21
N ASP A 22 17.13 1.72 -28.17
CA ASP A 22 15.81 1.11 -28.12
C ASP A 22 15.84 0.06 -27.01
N ASP A 23 15.47 0.48 -25.81
CA ASP A 23 15.39 -0.43 -24.66
C ASP A 23 14.14 -0.18 -23.81
N LEU A 24 13.98 -0.97 -22.75
CA LEU A 24 12.83 -0.89 -21.86
C LEU A 24 12.61 0.51 -21.24
N MET A 25 13.63 1.36 -21.21
CA MET A 25 13.61 2.66 -20.57
C MET A 25 13.35 3.81 -21.55
N VAL A 26 13.97 3.77 -22.73
CA VAL A 26 13.89 4.87 -23.70
C VAL A 26 13.91 4.36 -25.13
N LEU A 27 13.05 4.97 -25.96
CA LEU A 27 13.19 4.92 -27.41
C LEU A 27 13.81 6.22 -27.86
N GLU A 28 14.93 6.17 -28.58
CA GLU A 28 15.58 7.34 -29.11
C GLU A 28 15.34 7.49 -30.61
N ARG A 29 15.25 8.75 -31.04
CA ARG A 29 15.33 9.16 -32.44
C ARG A 29 16.60 9.96 -32.66
N ARG A 30 17.22 9.79 -33.83
CA ARG A 30 18.40 10.57 -34.21
C ARG A 30 17.98 12.01 -34.54
N ASP A 31 18.73 12.98 -34.01
CA ASP A 31 18.48 14.43 -34.12
C ASP A 31 19.77 15.16 -34.54
N GLY A 32 20.46 14.60 -35.53
CA GLY A 32 21.75 15.04 -36.03
C GLY A 32 22.91 14.08 -35.73
N ASP A 33 24.11 14.44 -36.17
CA ASP A 33 25.29 13.61 -35.98
C ASP A 33 25.70 13.51 -34.51
N GLY A 34 25.73 12.28 -34.01
CA GLY A 34 26.02 11.99 -32.61
C GLY A 34 24.98 12.51 -31.62
N ARG A 35 23.81 13.01 -32.07
CA ARG A 35 22.74 13.55 -31.20
C ARG A 35 21.49 12.70 -31.28
N PHE A 36 20.91 12.42 -30.12
CA PHE A 36 19.72 11.60 -29.95
C PHE A 36 18.75 12.26 -28.98
N VAL A 37 17.46 12.19 -29.31
CA VAL A 37 16.37 12.70 -28.49
C VAL A 37 15.42 11.56 -28.15
N GLY A 38 14.81 11.61 -26.95
CA GLY A 38 13.82 10.61 -26.55
C GLY A 38 12.53 10.78 -27.35
N ALA A 39 12.12 9.72 -28.05
CA ALA A 39 10.80 9.59 -28.67
C ALA A 39 9.77 9.04 -27.67
N GLU A 40 10.16 8.05 -26.87
CA GLU A 40 9.34 7.45 -25.82
C GLU A 40 10.15 7.21 -24.55
N GLY A 41 9.47 7.15 -23.41
CA GLY A 41 10.06 6.87 -22.11
C GLY A 41 9.48 7.73 -20.98
N PRO A 42 9.87 7.48 -19.73
CA PRO A 42 9.33 8.17 -18.54
C PRO A 42 9.94 9.57 -18.33
N PHE A 43 10.31 10.27 -19.40
CA PHE A 43 11.02 11.55 -19.35
C PHE A 43 10.20 12.67 -19.98
N ARG A 44 10.28 13.87 -19.39
CA ARG A 44 9.82 15.11 -20.04
C ARG A 44 10.81 15.61 -21.07
N THR A 45 12.09 15.38 -20.81
CA THR A 45 13.19 15.76 -21.71
C THR A 45 14.25 14.68 -21.62
N TRP A 46 14.75 14.23 -22.78
CA TRP A 46 15.86 13.30 -22.89
C TRP A 46 16.73 13.72 -24.06
N HIS A 47 18.00 13.98 -23.78
CA HIS A 47 19.01 14.31 -24.78
C HIS A 47 20.25 13.49 -24.51
N ARG A 48 20.75 12.82 -25.55
CA ARG A 48 22.02 12.10 -25.52
C ARG A 48 22.89 12.58 -26.66
N SER A 49 24.13 12.93 -26.34
CA SER A 49 25.13 13.32 -27.33
C SER A 49 26.39 12.47 -27.17
N LEU A 50 26.94 12.02 -28.28
CA LEU A 50 28.20 11.28 -28.35
C LEU A 50 29.19 12.09 -29.18
N THR A 51 30.22 12.62 -28.51
CA THR A 51 31.27 13.41 -29.15
C THR A 51 32.56 12.58 -29.19
N ARG A 52 33.11 12.33 -30.39
CA ARG A 52 34.43 11.71 -30.53
C ARG A 52 35.53 12.75 -30.27
N VAL A 53 36.55 12.35 -29.54
CA VAL A 53 37.76 13.14 -29.25
C VAL A 53 38.87 12.66 -30.18
N GLU A 54 39.84 13.53 -30.50
CA GLU A 54 40.94 13.25 -31.44
C GLU A 54 41.78 12.03 -31.03
N ASP A 55 41.87 11.73 -29.72
CA ASP A 55 42.61 10.59 -29.16
C ASP A 55 41.93 9.22 -29.39
N GLY A 56 40.87 9.15 -30.21
CA GLY A 56 40.11 7.92 -30.47
C GLY A 56 39.09 7.53 -29.40
N THR A 57 39.02 8.30 -28.30
CA THR A 57 38.00 8.14 -27.24
C THR A 57 36.70 8.84 -27.61
N ALA A 58 35.58 8.46 -27.00
CA ALA A 58 34.31 9.17 -27.15
C ALA A 58 33.73 9.56 -25.79
N VAL A 59 33.15 10.74 -25.70
CA VAL A 59 32.44 11.23 -24.51
C VAL A 59 30.94 11.20 -24.79
N GLU A 60 30.24 10.35 -24.07
CA GLU A 60 28.79 10.33 -24.04
C GLU A 60 28.28 11.26 -22.94
N THR A 61 27.36 12.15 -23.29
CA THR A 61 26.65 13.00 -22.34
C THR A 61 25.14 12.74 -22.44
N VAL A 62 24.53 12.33 -21.33
CA VAL A 62 23.08 12.12 -21.22
C VAL A 62 22.50 13.17 -20.27
N THR A 63 21.53 13.96 -20.74
CA THR A 63 20.79 14.92 -19.93
C THR A 63 19.32 14.60 -19.99
N TYR A 64 18.68 14.45 -18.82
CA TYR A 64 17.26 14.09 -18.77
C TYR A 64 16.51 14.79 -17.64
N ARG A 65 15.17 14.77 -17.72
CA ARG A 65 14.26 15.15 -16.65
C ARG A 65 13.10 14.16 -16.61
N THR A 66 12.89 13.51 -15.47
CA THR A 66 11.83 12.53 -15.28
C THR A 66 10.45 13.17 -15.32
N ALA A 67 9.45 12.39 -15.74
CA ALA A 67 8.06 12.84 -15.84
C ALA A 67 7.23 12.68 -14.57
N ALA A 68 7.75 11.97 -13.56
CA ALA A 68 7.12 11.73 -12.26
C ALA A 68 7.11 12.99 -11.36
N PRO A 69 5.97 13.69 -11.18
CA PRO A 69 5.88 14.87 -10.33
C PRO A 69 6.10 14.48 -8.87
N HIS A 70 6.68 15.37 -8.06
CA HIS A 70 7.01 15.18 -6.63
C HIS A 70 8.09 14.12 -6.34
N TRP A 71 8.14 13.04 -7.11
CA TRP A 71 9.01 11.88 -6.91
C TRP A 71 10.22 11.84 -7.84
N GLY A 72 10.34 12.82 -8.75
CA GLY A 72 11.40 12.83 -9.77
C GLY A 72 12.82 12.73 -9.21
N TRP A 73 13.07 13.20 -7.98
CA TRP A 73 14.38 13.07 -7.32
C TRP A 73 14.69 11.63 -6.90
N LEU A 74 13.70 10.87 -6.43
CA LEU A 74 13.86 9.48 -6.01
C LEU A 74 13.94 8.56 -7.23
N VAL A 75 13.10 8.83 -8.24
CA VAL A 75 13.17 8.16 -9.54
C VAL A 75 14.52 8.43 -10.19
N ASP A 76 15.05 9.66 -10.13
CA ASP A 76 16.40 9.97 -10.64
C ASP A 76 17.47 9.06 -10.03
N GLN A 77 17.45 8.84 -8.71
CA GLN A 77 18.43 7.97 -8.06
C GLN A 77 18.38 6.53 -8.59
N ALA A 78 17.18 5.98 -8.79
CA ALA A 78 17.01 4.65 -9.37
C ALA A 78 17.45 4.59 -10.84
N LEU A 79 17.21 5.66 -11.60
CA LEU A 79 17.48 5.73 -13.04
C LEU A 79 18.93 6.07 -13.39
N ARG A 80 19.74 6.64 -12.49
CA ARG A 80 21.13 7.08 -12.79
C ARG A 80 22.00 6.02 -13.45
N ARG A 81 22.00 4.79 -12.92
CA ARG A 81 22.80 3.68 -13.48
C ARG A 81 22.24 3.22 -14.83
N PRO A 82 20.96 2.83 -14.95
CA PRO A 82 20.34 2.44 -16.22
C PRO A 82 20.42 3.51 -17.32
N ALA A 83 20.24 4.79 -16.96
CA ALA A 83 20.36 5.90 -17.89
C ALA A 83 21.78 5.97 -18.47
N ARG A 84 22.80 5.68 -17.66
CA ARG A 84 24.21 5.68 -18.06
C ARG A 84 24.62 4.46 -18.89
N THR A 85 24.13 3.26 -18.56
CA THR A 85 24.66 2.02 -19.14
C THR A 85 23.87 1.44 -20.29
N GLY A 86 22.58 1.76 -20.41
CA GLY A 86 21.70 0.85 -21.17
C GLY A 86 20.99 -0.11 -20.23
N VAL A 87 19.76 -0.50 -20.59
CA VAL A 87 19.18 -1.77 -20.14
C VAL A 87 19.46 -2.79 -21.25
N ALA A 88 20.09 -3.90 -20.90
CA ALA A 88 20.41 -4.94 -21.89
C ALA A 88 19.11 -5.55 -22.46
N PRO A 89 19.08 -5.92 -23.76
CA PRO A 89 17.92 -6.61 -24.34
C PRO A 89 17.57 -7.87 -23.55
N GLY A 90 16.29 -8.05 -23.23
CA GLY A 90 15.80 -9.19 -22.43
C GLY A 90 16.10 -9.12 -20.93
N HIS A 91 16.79 -8.08 -20.45
CA HIS A 91 16.99 -7.86 -19.02
C HIS A 91 15.87 -6.97 -18.44
N HIS A 92 15.16 -7.48 -17.44
CA HIS A 92 14.11 -6.77 -16.73
C HIS A 92 14.53 -6.52 -15.28
N PRO A 93 15.04 -5.32 -14.94
CA PRO A 93 15.34 -5.00 -13.56
C PRO A 93 14.09 -5.11 -12.69
N VAL A 94 14.20 -5.72 -11.50
CA VAL A 94 13.08 -5.98 -10.58
C VAL A 94 12.28 -4.72 -10.21
N TRP A 95 12.92 -3.56 -10.24
CA TRP A 95 12.32 -2.27 -9.90
C TRP A 95 11.66 -1.55 -11.11
N CYS A 96 11.78 -2.07 -12.33
CA CYS A 96 11.32 -1.46 -13.57
C CYS A 96 10.02 -2.14 -14.08
N PRO A 97 9.06 -1.39 -14.64
CA PRO A 97 7.89 -1.98 -15.28
C PRO A 97 8.26 -2.93 -16.42
N SER A 98 7.38 -3.88 -16.70
CA SER A 98 7.61 -4.89 -17.74
C SER A 98 7.49 -4.34 -19.16
N ASP A 99 6.80 -3.22 -19.34
CA ASP A 99 6.70 -2.49 -20.60
C ASP A 99 7.40 -1.14 -20.48
N ARG A 100 7.82 -0.59 -21.62
CA ARG A 100 8.30 0.80 -21.67
C ARG A 100 7.13 1.72 -21.36
N ILE A 101 7.28 2.48 -20.28
CA ILE A 101 6.27 3.48 -19.92
C ILE A 101 6.56 4.83 -20.57
N GLY A 102 5.50 5.49 -21.04
CA GLY A 102 5.54 6.82 -21.63
C GLY A 102 5.61 7.95 -20.59
N GLN A 103 5.70 9.18 -21.11
CA GLN A 103 5.74 10.40 -20.28
C GLN A 103 4.46 10.58 -19.46
N HIS A 104 3.30 10.28 -20.06
CA HIS A 104 1.99 10.39 -19.43
C HIS A 104 1.82 9.40 -18.27
N GLU A 105 2.09 8.12 -18.53
CA GLU A 105 2.02 7.04 -17.53
C GLU A 105 2.94 7.30 -16.33
N ALA A 106 4.16 7.75 -16.60
CA ALA A 106 5.10 8.15 -15.54
C ALA A 106 4.58 9.37 -14.74
N ALA A 107 3.85 10.28 -15.37
CA ALA A 107 3.22 11.40 -14.70
C ALA A 107 2.06 10.94 -13.79
N VAL A 108 1.18 10.09 -14.30
CA VAL A 108 0.07 9.48 -13.55
C VAL A 108 0.59 8.70 -12.34
N LEU A 109 1.63 7.86 -12.53
CA LEU A 109 2.27 7.12 -11.46
C LEU A 109 2.77 8.04 -10.34
N GLY A 110 3.44 9.14 -10.68
CA GLY A 110 3.92 10.10 -9.69
C GLY A 110 2.79 10.83 -8.94
N LEU A 111 1.72 11.21 -9.64
CA LEU A 111 0.54 11.85 -9.02
C LEU A 111 -0.19 10.86 -8.10
N CYS A 112 -0.43 9.64 -8.56
CA CYS A 112 -1.08 8.59 -7.77
C CYS A 112 -0.24 8.20 -6.55
N ALA A 113 1.08 8.14 -6.67
CA ALA A 113 1.96 7.93 -5.52
C ALA A 113 1.80 9.04 -4.47
N THR A 114 1.65 10.30 -4.88
CA THR A 114 1.35 11.40 -3.93
C THR A 114 -0.02 11.22 -3.28
N LEU A 115 -1.06 10.83 -4.03
CA LEU A 115 -2.41 10.59 -3.47
C LEU A 115 -2.44 9.39 -2.52
N ALA A 116 -1.73 8.31 -2.85
CA ALA A 116 -1.56 7.15 -1.97
C ALA A 116 -0.88 7.53 -0.65
N LEU A 117 0.17 8.37 -0.70
CA LEU A 117 0.83 8.89 0.49
C LEU A 117 -0.13 9.70 1.37
N ILE A 118 -0.95 10.56 0.77
CA ILE A 118 -1.93 11.36 1.51
C ILE A 118 -2.99 10.44 2.16
N ALA A 119 -3.51 9.46 1.42
CA ALA A 119 -4.45 8.48 1.94
C ALA A 119 -3.84 7.71 3.13
N GLY A 120 -2.60 7.26 3.00
CA GLY A 120 -1.85 6.60 4.06
C GLY A 120 -1.67 7.48 5.30
N PHE A 121 -1.30 8.74 5.11
CA PHE A 121 -1.14 9.71 6.20
C PHE A 121 -2.45 9.92 6.97
N LEU A 122 -3.53 10.26 6.27
CA LEU A 122 -4.85 10.48 6.87
C LEU A 122 -5.38 9.20 7.55
N GLY A 123 -5.14 8.03 6.95
CA GLY A 123 -5.49 6.73 7.53
C GLY A 123 -4.65 6.34 8.74
N GLY A 124 -3.42 6.82 8.84
CA GLY A 124 -2.50 6.55 9.95
C GLY A 124 -2.80 7.36 11.20
N LEU A 125 -3.32 8.59 11.07
CA LEU A 125 -3.48 9.56 12.16
C LEU A 125 -4.16 8.96 13.39
N LEU A 126 -5.38 8.41 13.24
CA LEU A 126 -6.13 7.87 14.36
C LEU A 126 -5.40 6.71 15.05
N GLY A 127 -4.82 5.79 14.27
CA GLY A 127 -4.15 4.60 14.83
C GLY A 127 -2.97 4.95 15.73
N GLN A 128 -2.30 6.08 15.45
CA GLN A 128 -1.16 6.54 16.23
C GLN A 128 -1.53 7.53 17.35
N THR A 129 -2.73 8.09 17.32
CA THR A 129 -3.14 9.16 18.26
C THR A 129 -4.27 8.77 19.20
N ILE A 130 -5.05 7.71 18.92
CA ILE A 130 -6.25 7.38 19.71
C ILE A 130 -5.98 7.17 21.19
N THR A 131 -4.84 6.59 21.55
CA THR A 131 -4.39 6.43 22.94
C THR A 131 -4.22 7.78 23.64
N TYR A 132 -3.68 8.78 22.95
CA TYR A 132 -3.48 10.13 23.49
C TYR A 132 -4.81 10.89 23.58
N ILE A 133 -5.69 10.72 22.59
CA ILE A 133 -7.04 11.29 22.60
C ILE A 133 -7.83 10.75 23.79
N ALA A 134 -7.73 9.44 24.05
CA ALA A 134 -8.41 8.82 25.18
C ALA A 134 -7.87 9.36 26.50
N HIS A 135 -6.55 9.52 26.64
CA HIS A 135 -5.95 10.13 27.83
C HIS A 135 -6.48 11.56 28.08
N ASP A 136 -6.48 12.41 27.05
CA ASP A 136 -6.98 13.81 27.12
C ASP A 136 -8.45 13.88 27.57
N PHE A 137 -9.28 12.95 27.11
CA PHE A 137 -10.70 12.89 27.48
C PHE A 137 -11.03 11.96 28.66
N GLY A 138 -10.02 11.42 29.36
CA GLY A 138 -10.23 10.48 30.49
C GLY A 138 -10.86 9.13 30.09
N GLY A 139 -10.74 8.73 28.82
CA GLY A 139 -11.23 7.46 28.29
C GLY A 139 -10.29 6.28 28.60
N SER A 140 -10.89 5.12 28.85
CA SER A 140 -10.18 3.85 29.07
C SER A 140 -9.83 3.14 27.75
N THR A 141 -9.06 2.04 27.85
CA THR A 141 -8.84 1.10 26.74
C THR A 141 -10.17 0.59 26.15
N GLU A 142 -11.17 0.35 27.01
CA GLU A 142 -12.51 -0.04 26.57
C GLU A 142 -13.14 1.04 25.69
N THR A 143 -13.11 2.30 26.13
CA THR A 143 -13.64 3.44 25.37
C THR A 143 -12.98 3.55 24.00
N GLN A 144 -11.66 3.37 23.93
CA GLN A 144 -10.90 3.34 22.68
C GLN A 144 -11.36 2.22 21.75
N ALA A 145 -11.39 0.99 22.26
CA ALA A 145 -11.74 -0.20 21.49
C ALA A 145 -13.20 -0.16 20.98
N ASN A 146 -14.12 0.36 21.80
CA ASN A 146 -15.52 0.57 21.41
C ASN A 146 -15.64 1.63 20.31
N ALA A 147 -14.95 2.77 20.41
CA ALA A 147 -14.94 3.76 19.34
C ALA A 147 -14.32 3.22 18.04
N LEU A 148 -13.22 2.47 18.13
CA LEU A 148 -12.61 1.83 16.97
C LEU A 148 -13.59 0.85 16.30
N THR A 149 -14.37 0.11 17.09
CA THR A 149 -15.43 -0.77 16.60
C THR A 149 -16.52 0.01 15.85
N ILE A 150 -16.97 1.14 16.40
CA ILE A 150 -17.96 2.01 15.73
C ILE A 150 -17.41 2.60 14.44
N ILE A 151 -16.15 3.06 14.45
CA ILE A 151 -15.48 3.66 13.28
C ILE A 151 -15.41 2.67 12.11
N ARG A 152 -15.32 1.35 12.37
CA ARG A 152 -15.31 0.32 11.32
C ARG A 152 -16.61 0.25 10.52
N VAL A 153 -17.74 0.72 11.07
CA VAL A 153 -19.01 0.86 10.32
C VAL A 153 -18.85 1.82 9.13
N GLY A 154 -17.88 2.74 9.19
CA GLY A 154 -17.50 3.61 8.08
C GLY A 154 -17.10 2.86 6.79
N ALA A 155 -16.83 1.56 6.85
CA ALA A 155 -16.64 0.72 5.66
C ALA A 155 -17.84 0.77 4.69
N VAL A 156 -19.06 1.04 5.19
CA VAL A 156 -20.24 1.27 4.33
C VAL A 156 -20.02 2.46 3.39
N LEU A 157 -19.39 3.54 3.87
CA LEU A 157 -19.04 4.69 3.04
C LEU A 157 -18.00 4.33 1.98
N THR A 158 -17.09 3.41 2.30
CA THR A 158 -16.13 2.88 1.33
C THR A 158 -16.84 2.16 0.19
N PHE A 159 -17.75 1.24 0.49
CA PHE A 159 -18.52 0.50 -0.51
C PHE A 159 -19.39 1.43 -1.38
N ALA A 160 -20.08 2.39 -0.74
CA ALA A 160 -20.87 3.39 -1.44
C ALA A 160 -20.01 4.28 -2.33
N GLY A 161 -18.83 4.70 -1.84
CA GLY A 161 -17.85 5.46 -2.61
C GLY A 161 -17.38 4.69 -3.83
N THR A 162 -16.91 3.45 -3.67
CA THR A 162 -16.43 2.63 -4.79
C THR A 162 -17.50 2.39 -5.84
N ALA A 163 -18.74 2.10 -5.44
CA ALA A 163 -19.85 1.93 -6.40
C ALA A 163 -20.18 3.23 -7.13
N LEU A 164 -20.04 4.38 -6.47
CA LEU A 164 -20.28 5.67 -7.09
C LEU A 164 -19.19 6.08 -8.09
N ALA A 165 -17.97 5.54 -7.94
CA ALA A 165 -16.84 5.78 -8.83
C ALA A 165 -17.15 5.37 -10.27
N ASP A 166 -17.91 4.30 -10.41
CA ASP A 166 -18.25 3.71 -11.71
C ASP A 166 -19.22 4.59 -12.50
N HIS A 167 -20.00 5.44 -11.83
CA HIS A 167 -20.97 6.33 -12.48
C HIS A 167 -20.52 7.79 -12.58
N ARG A 168 -19.73 8.29 -11.62
CA ARG A 168 -19.32 9.71 -11.55
C ARG A 168 -17.89 9.98 -12.02
N GLY A 169 -17.11 8.95 -12.32
CA GLY A 169 -15.70 9.07 -12.65
C GLY A 169 -14.79 8.95 -11.43
N ARG A 170 -13.53 8.59 -11.66
CA ARG A 170 -12.57 8.25 -10.60
C ARG A 170 -11.94 9.51 -10.02
N ARG A 171 -11.63 10.50 -10.85
CA ARG A 171 -11.02 11.77 -10.42
C ARG A 171 -11.87 12.58 -9.45
N PRO A 172 -13.16 12.89 -9.71
CA PRO A 172 -13.97 13.69 -8.79
C PRO A 172 -14.22 12.96 -7.47
N LEU A 173 -14.37 11.64 -7.50
CA LEU A 173 -14.55 10.85 -6.30
C LEU A 173 -13.26 10.77 -5.47
N LEU A 174 -12.09 10.59 -6.09
CA LEU A 174 -10.80 10.66 -5.40
C LEU A 174 -10.62 11.99 -4.67
N LEU A 175 -10.98 13.10 -5.33
CA LEU A 175 -10.98 14.42 -4.71
C LEU A 175 -11.93 14.47 -3.51
N ALA A 176 -13.17 14.04 -3.68
CA ALA A 176 -14.19 14.06 -2.63
C ALA A 176 -13.77 13.22 -1.41
N CYS A 177 -13.24 12.02 -1.62
CA CYS A 177 -12.77 11.14 -0.55
C CYS A 177 -11.62 11.75 0.25
N LEU A 178 -10.56 12.20 -0.43
CA LEU A 178 -9.38 12.72 0.26
C LEU A 178 -9.63 14.10 0.91
N VAL A 179 -10.38 14.98 0.25
CA VAL A 179 -10.75 16.28 0.84
C VAL A 179 -11.74 16.07 1.98
N GLY A 180 -12.76 15.22 1.81
CA GLY A 180 -13.74 14.91 2.85
C GLY A 180 -13.09 14.28 4.09
N SER A 181 -12.13 13.37 3.90
CA SER A 181 -11.34 12.82 5.02
C SER A 181 -10.48 13.90 5.69
N GLY A 182 -9.88 14.79 4.92
CA GLY A 182 -9.13 15.92 5.47
C GLY A 182 -10.02 16.85 6.30
N VAL A 183 -11.22 17.19 5.81
CA VAL A 183 -12.20 18.00 6.55
C VAL A 183 -12.64 17.29 7.82
N ALA A 184 -12.96 16.00 7.75
CA ALA A 184 -13.29 15.20 8.94
C ALA A 184 -12.13 15.15 9.95
N SER A 185 -10.88 15.15 9.47
CA SER A 185 -9.69 15.25 10.31
C SER A 185 -9.58 16.63 10.99
N ILE A 186 -9.92 17.73 10.30
CA ILE A 186 -10.01 19.07 10.90
C ILE A 186 -11.13 19.14 11.96
N VAL A 187 -12.28 18.51 11.72
CA VAL A 187 -13.33 18.38 12.75
C VAL A 187 -12.80 17.62 13.98
N THR A 188 -11.97 16.60 13.76
CA THR A 188 -11.31 15.84 14.83
C THR A 188 -10.35 16.72 15.63
N MET A 189 -9.56 17.56 14.96
CA MET A 189 -8.68 18.55 15.60
C MET A 189 -9.45 19.47 16.56
N LEU A 190 -10.68 19.86 16.19
CA LEU A 190 -11.54 20.76 16.97
C LEU A 190 -12.51 20.03 17.92
N ALA A 191 -12.44 18.70 17.99
CA ALA A 191 -13.43 17.90 18.71
C ALA A 191 -13.44 18.23 20.21
N PRO A 192 -14.60 18.56 20.81
CA PRO A 192 -14.68 18.88 22.24
C PRO A 192 -14.81 17.61 23.12
N ASN A 193 -15.11 16.47 22.52
CA ASN A 193 -15.31 15.21 23.23
C ASN A 193 -15.01 14.00 22.33
N PHE A 194 -14.92 12.83 22.97
CA PHE A 194 -14.60 11.56 22.31
C PHE A 194 -15.65 11.10 21.29
N ALA A 195 -16.93 11.43 21.49
CA ALA A 195 -17.99 11.10 20.55
C ALA A 195 -17.82 11.84 19.21
N THR A 196 -17.41 13.11 19.27
CA THR A 196 -17.13 13.91 18.08
C THR A 196 -15.95 13.33 17.31
N VAL A 197 -14.87 12.92 18.00
CA VAL A 197 -13.74 12.19 17.38
C VAL A 197 -14.22 10.91 16.71
N THR A 198 -15.06 10.13 17.39
CA THR A 198 -15.56 8.85 16.87
C THR A 198 -16.38 9.07 15.59
N GLY A 199 -17.31 10.03 15.61
CA GLY A 199 -18.15 10.35 14.45
C GLY A 199 -17.36 10.91 13.26
N SER A 200 -16.45 11.85 13.51
CA SER A 200 -15.61 12.41 12.44
C SER A 200 -14.66 11.36 11.86
N GLN A 201 -14.08 10.48 12.70
CA GLN A 201 -13.17 9.45 12.24
C GLN A 201 -13.86 8.28 11.55
N LEU A 202 -15.12 7.99 11.87
CA LEU A 202 -15.95 7.07 11.08
C LEU A 202 -16.02 7.53 9.63
N VAL A 203 -16.33 8.82 9.42
CA VAL A 203 -16.38 9.42 8.07
C VAL A 203 -15.00 9.43 7.44
N SER A 204 -13.98 9.91 8.16
CA SER A 204 -12.61 10.00 7.65
C SER A 204 -12.08 8.64 7.20
N ARG A 205 -12.18 7.60 8.04
CA ARG A 205 -11.68 6.25 7.74
C ARG A 205 -12.41 5.62 6.55
N GLY A 206 -13.72 5.78 6.45
CA GLY A 206 -14.50 5.28 5.32
C GLY A 206 -14.05 5.91 3.99
N LEU A 207 -13.85 7.22 3.97
CA LEU A 207 -13.39 7.96 2.79
C LEU A 207 -11.93 7.65 2.42
N VAL A 208 -11.03 7.54 3.40
CA VAL A 208 -9.63 7.12 3.16
C VAL A 208 -9.58 5.74 2.54
N ALA A 209 -10.34 4.79 3.08
CA ALA A 209 -10.40 3.44 2.53
C ALA A 209 -10.92 3.47 1.08
N GLY A 210 -11.91 4.31 0.77
CA GLY A 210 -12.37 4.53 -0.61
C GLY A 210 -11.24 5.04 -1.51
N ALA A 211 -10.51 6.07 -1.08
CA ALA A 211 -9.36 6.57 -1.83
C ALA A 211 -8.26 5.53 -2.02
N ALA A 212 -7.99 4.70 -1.00
CA ALA A 212 -7.00 3.63 -1.06
C ALA A 212 -7.32 2.54 -2.10
N TYR A 213 -8.62 2.30 -2.39
CA TYR A 213 -9.03 1.42 -3.49
C TYR A 213 -8.97 2.11 -4.85
N LEU A 214 -9.36 3.37 -4.93
CA LEU A 214 -9.44 4.11 -6.19
C LEU A 214 -8.06 4.42 -6.78
N VAL A 215 -7.06 4.74 -5.95
CA VAL A 215 -5.73 5.13 -6.45
C VAL A 215 -5.07 4.00 -7.26
N PRO A 216 -4.99 2.74 -6.78
CA PRO A 216 -4.47 1.64 -7.59
C PRO A 216 -5.29 1.35 -8.85
N ILE A 217 -6.62 1.55 -8.82
CA ILE A 217 -7.49 1.38 -9.99
C ILE A 217 -7.12 2.39 -11.08
N VAL A 218 -6.99 3.67 -10.73
CA VAL A 218 -6.57 4.71 -11.69
C VAL A 218 -5.19 4.40 -12.27
N CYS A 219 -4.23 3.96 -11.45
CA CYS A 219 -2.93 3.50 -11.95
C CYS A 219 -3.06 2.35 -12.96
N ALA A 220 -3.90 1.35 -12.66
CA ALA A 220 -4.06 0.19 -13.53
C ALA A 220 -4.79 0.52 -14.84
N GLU A 221 -5.73 1.46 -14.83
CA GLU A 221 -6.45 1.89 -16.03
C GLU A 221 -5.55 2.63 -17.02
N GLU A 222 -4.59 3.41 -16.53
CA GLU A 222 -3.68 4.22 -17.36
C GLU A 222 -2.42 3.47 -17.80
N LEU A 223 -2.03 2.39 -17.12
CA LEU A 223 -0.81 1.65 -17.43
C LEU A 223 -1.02 0.55 -18.51
N PRO A 224 0.04 0.24 -19.29
CA PRO A 224 0.07 -0.91 -20.19
C PRO A 224 -0.24 -2.22 -19.48
N ALA A 225 -0.89 -3.15 -20.18
CA ALA A 225 -1.47 -4.36 -19.59
C ALA A 225 -0.47 -5.19 -18.75
N ARG A 226 0.76 -5.39 -19.21
CA ARG A 226 1.77 -6.18 -18.46
C ARG A 226 2.36 -5.41 -17.27
N SER A 227 2.17 -4.09 -17.22
CA SER A 227 2.73 -3.22 -16.18
C SER A 227 1.72 -2.81 -15.10
N ARG A 228 0.44 -3.17 -15.24
CA ARG A 228 -0.63 -2.82 -14.28
C ARG A 228 -0.37 -3.37 -12.87
N ALA A 229 0.03 -4.63 -12.77
CA ALA A 229 0.32 -5.27 -11.48
C ALA A 229 1.48 -4.57 -10.74
N TYR A 230 2.52 -4.17 -11.49
CA TYR A 230 3.62 -3.36 -10.95
C TYR A 230 3.10 -2.02 -10.43
N GLY A 231 2.27 -1.31 -11.20
CA GLY A 231 1.70 -0.02 -10.78
C GLY A 231 0.84 -0.12 -9.52
N ILE A 232 -0.02 -1.14 -9.42
CA ILE A 232 -0.83 -1.42 -8.23
C ILE A 232 0.08 -1.69 -7.03
N GLY A 233 1.05 -2.59 -7.16
CA GLY A 233 1.98 -2.93 -6.10
C GLY A 233 2.84 -1.74 -5.65
N LEU A 234 3.24 -0.89 -6.59
CA LEU A 234 4.02 0.31 -6.33
C LEU A 234 3.27 1.30 -5.43
N MET A 235 1.93 1.39 -5.50
CA MET A 235 1.13 2.31 -4.67
C MET A 235 1.12 1.94 -3.18
N ALA A 236 1.44 0.71 -2.82
CA ALA A 236 1.54 0.30 -1.41
C ALA A 236 2.70 1.00 -0.69
N LEU A 237 3.80 1.29 -1.39
CA LEU A 237 4.99 1.94 -0.82
C LEU A 237 4.71 3.38 -0.35
N PRO A 238 4.21 4.30 -1.20
CA PRO A 238 3.89 5.65 -0.75
C PRO A 238 2.75 5.65 0.28
N GLY A 239 1.76 4.76 0.17
CA GLY A 239 0.73 4.60 1.21
C GLY A 239 1.29 4.23 2.57
N GLY A 240 2.19 3.24 2.63
CA GLY A 240 2.91 2.86 3.84
C GLY A 240 3.79 3.99 4.37
N LEU A 241 4.48 4.72 3.48
CA LEU A 241 5.25 5.91 3.87
C LEU A 241 4.36 6.99 4.49
N GLY A 242 3.15 7.20 3.96
CA GLY A 242 2.16 8.10 4.53
C GLY A 242 1.84 7.77 6.00
N VAL A 243 1.56 6.50 6.29
CA VAL A 243 1.37 6.01 7.68
C VAL A 243 2.64 6.25 8.51
N GLY A 244 3.82 5.96 7.94
CA GLY A 244 5.11 6.14 8.61
C GLY A 244 5.45 7.60 8.94
N ILE A 245 5.05 8.57 8.10
CA ILE A 245 5.25 10.00 8.36
C ILE A 245 4.53 10.44 9.64
N VAL A 246 3.37 9.84 9.96
CA VAL A 246 2.67 10.12 11.22
C VAL A 246 3.57 9.83 12.43
N LEU A 247 4.35 8.74 12.37
CA LEU A 247 5.27 8.34 13.44
C LEU A 247 6.42 9.33 13.65
N TRP A 248 6.75 10.17 12.66
CA TRP A 248 7.76 11.23 12.84
C TRP A 248 7.28 12.34 13.76
N PHE A 249 5.96 12.53 13.87
CA PHE A 249 5.34 13.54 14.71
C PHE A 249 4.83 12.99 16.05
N VAL A 250 4.72 11.66 16.20
CA VAL A 250 4.35 11.02 17.47
C VAL A 250 5.23 11.47 18.66
N PRO A 251 6.57 11.65 18.54
CA PRO A 251 7.40 12.18 19.63
C PRO A 251 6.94 13.54 20.20
N LEU A 252 6.20 14.33 19.42
CA LEU A 252 5.68 15.62 19.87
C LEU A 252 4.49 15.47 20.84
N LEU A 253 3.85 14.30 20.88
CA LEU A 253 2.66 14.06 21.71
C LEU A 253 2.96 14.10 23.22
N ASP A 254 4.22 13.91 23.62
CA ASP A 254 4.63 14.05 25.02
C ASP A 254 4.76 15.53 25.46
N LEU A 255 4.64 16.51 24.55
CA LEU A 255 4.70 17.94 24.89
C LEU A 255 3.41 18.43 25.60
N GLY A 256 2.32 17.68 25.54
CA GLY A 256 1.08 17.97 26.26
C GLY A 256 -0.13 17.26 25.66
N ASP A 257 -1.17 17.08 26.48
CA ASP A 257 -2.38 16.35 26.09
C ASP A 257 -3.11 16.96 24.90
N TRP A 258 -3.00 18.27 24.65
CA TRP A 258 -3.64 18.93 23.51
C TRP A 258 -2.94 18.70 22.17
N VAL A 259 -1.69 18.21 22.16
CA VAL A 259 -0.82 18.22 20.98
C VAL A 259 -1.29 17.26 19.88
N TRP A 260 -2.06 16.22 20.23
CA TRP A 260 -2.68 15.33 19.23
C TRP A 260 -3.54 16.12 18.23
N ARG A 261 -4.15 17.24 18.65
CA ARG A 261 -4.95 18.11 17.78
C ARG A 261 -4.12 18.68 16.63
N SER A 262 -2.88 19.08 16.92
CA SER A 262 -1.94 19.64 15.94
C SER A 262 -1.60 18.64 14.83
N LEU A 263 -1.51 17.34 15.15
CA LEU A 263 -1.27 16.28 14.15
C LEU A 263 -2.44 16.18 13.17
N PHE A 264 -3.68 16.31 13.63
CA PHE A 264 -4.85 16.40 12.75
C PHE A 264 -4.89 17.72 11.96
N GLY A 265 -4.31 18.80 12.47
CA GLY A 265 -4.09 20.05 11.73
C GLY A 265 -3.22 19.89 10.48
N LEU A 266 -2.33 18.88 10.45
CA LEU A 266 -1.56 18.53 9.25
C LEU A 266 -2.45 18.01 8.10
N ALA A 267 -3.74 17.76 8.33
CA ALA A 267 -4.69 17.51 7.26
C ALA A 267 -4.88 18.73 6.33
N ILE A 268 -4.68 19.97 6.81
CA ILE A 268 -4.82 21.19 6.00
C ILE A 268 -3.85 21.20 4.80
N PRO A 269 -2.52 21.05 4.99
CA PRO A 269 -1.61 20.97 3.84
C PRO A 269 -1.87 19.73 2.98
N MET A 270 -2.37 18.62 3.55
CA MET A 270 -2.76 17.43 2.77
C MET A 270 -3.95 17.71 1.86
N ILE A 271 -4.99 18.42 2.32
CA ILE A 271 -6.13 18.86 1.49
C ILE A 271 -5.63 19.73 0.34
N TRP A 272 -4.79 20.73 0.64
CA TRP A 272 -4.23 21.61 -0.38
C TRP A 272 -3.44 20.83 -1.44
N LEU A 273 -2.60 19.89 -1.01
CA LEU A 273 -1.82 19.04 -1.90
C LEU A 273 -2.71 18.10 -2.71
N THR A 274 -3.76 17.52 -2.13
CA THR A 274 -4.76 16.72 -2.85
C THR A 274 -5.41 17.54 -3.95
N ILE A 275 -5.94 18.73 -3.65
CA ILE A 275 -6.61 19.59 -4.64
C ILE A 275 -5.65 19.91 -5.79
N ARG A 276 -4.39 20.25 -5.49
CA ARG A 276 -3.38 20.57 -6.50
C ARG A 276 -3.00 19.35 -7.36
N THR A 277 -2.92 18.17 -6.74
CA THR A 277 -2.52 16.92 -7.40
C THR A 277 -3.64 16.38 -8.28
N VAL A 278 -4.88 16.28 -7.77
CA VAL A 278 -6.03 15.77 -8.53
C VAL A 278 -6.42 16.71 -9.68
N ARG A 279 -6.19 18.02 -9.55
CA ARG A 279 -6.38 18.96 -10.67
C ARG A 279 -5.46 18.67 -11.87
N ARG A 280 -4.31 18.04 -11.65
CA ARG A 280 -3.35 17.65 -12.70
C ARG A 280 -3.56 16.22 -13.21
N LEU A 281 -4.38 15.43 -12.51
CA LEU A 281 -4.75 14.10 -12.93
C LEU A 281 -5.81 14.21 -14.03
N PRO A 282 -5.62 13.60 -15.21
CA PRO A 282 -6.67 13.47 -16.21
C PRO A 282 -7.76 12.51 -15.70
N GLU A 283 -8.95 12.56 -16.28
CA GLU A 283 -9.91 11.46 -16.08
C GLU A 283 -9.37 10.23 -16.82
N THR A 284 -9.71 9.04 -16.32
CA THR A 284 -9.18 7.79 -16.88
C THR A 284 -9.69 7.57 -18.31
N HIS A 285 -8.81 7.22 -19.25
CA HIS A 285 -9.18 6.97 -20.65
C HIS A 285 -10.29 5.92 -20.79
N ARG A 286 -10.33 4.95 -19.88
CA ARG A 286 -11.36 3.90 -19.85
C ARG A 286 -12.75 4.42 -19.46
N PHE A 287 -12.83 5.48 -18.67
CA PHE A 287 -14.10 6.15 -18.35
C PHE A 287 -14.57 7.05 -19.50
N GLU A 288 -13.62 7.70 -20.19
CA GLU A 288 -13.92 8.58 -21.33
C GLU A 288 -14.34 7.79 -22.60
N HIS A 289 -13.90 6.54 -22.73
CA HIS A 289 -14.15 5.68 -23.90
C HIS A 289 -15.11 4.51 -23.63
N ASP A 290 -15.88 4.50 -22.54
CA ASP A 290 -16.81 3.40 -22.23
C ASP A 290 -18.11 3.49 -23.08
N ASP A 291 -17.94 3.32 -24.39
CA ASP A 291 -18.97 2.82 -25.30
C ASP A 291 -18.76 1.31 -25.44
N ARG A 292 -19.69 0.54 -24.84
CA ARG A 292 -19.98 -0.89 -25.10
C ARG A 292 -19.00 -1.92 -24.53
N LEU A 293 -19.26 -2.34 -23.29
CA LEU A 293 -19.14 -3.76 -22.93
C LEU A 293 -20.52 -4.41 -23.01
N PRO A 294 -20.71 -5.49 -23.79
CA PRO A 294 -21.92 -6.30 -23.72
C PRO A 294 -22.12 -6.80 -22.29
N HIS A 295 -23.31 -6.61 -21.73
CA HIS A 295 -23.73 -7.30 -20.53
C HIS A 295 -23.97 -8.78 -20.84
N GLU A 296 -22.92 -9.55 -21.07
CA GLU A 296 -23.00 -11.02 -20.99
C GLU A 296 -22.99 -11.42 -19.51
N HIS A 297 -24.14 -11.23 -18.87
CA HIS A 297 -24.43 -11.86 -17.59
C HIS A 297 -24.82 -13.32 -17.85
N GLU A 298 -23.85 -14.22 -18.05
CA GLU A 298 -24.13 -15.66 -18.08
C GLU A 298 -23.17 -16.48 -17.19
N HIS A 299 -23.83 -17.27 -16.32
CA HIS A 299 -23.43 -18.55 -15.72
C HIS A 299 -22.02 -18.80 -15.15
N GLN A 300 -21.22 -17.81 -14.75
CA GLN A 300 -20.03 -18.11 -13.92
C GLN A 300 -20.43 -18.45 -12.47
N HIS A 301 -20.10 -19.65 -11.98
CA HIS A 301 -20.51 -20.08 -10.64
C HIS A 301 -19.39 -19.83 -9.62
N VAL A 302 -19.67 -19.01 -8.60
CA VAL A 302 -18.78 -18.93 -7.43
C VAL A 302 -19.01 -20.17 -6.58
N ARG A 303 -17.97 -21.00 -6.43
CA ARG A 303 -18.03 -22.16 -5.54
C ARG A 303 -18.21 -21.68 -4.09
N ALA A 304 -19.41 -21.87 -3.53
CA ALA A 304 -19.77 -21.40 -2.19
C ALA A 304 -18.79 -21.85 -1.11
N ASN A 305 -18.26 -23.07 -1.19
CA ASN A 305 -17.29 -23.59 -0.22
C ASN A 305 -15.98 -22.78 -0.19
N ARG A 306 -15.44 -22.40 -1.36
CA ARG A 306 -14.21 -21.57 -1.46
C ARG A 306 -14.47 -20.18 -0.89
N PHE A 307 -15.63 -19.61 -1.21
CA PHE A 307 -16.04 -18.32 -0.71
C PHE A 307 -16.20 -18.30 0.82
N VAL A 308 -16.93 -19.26 1.39
CA VAL A 308 -17.15 -19.36 2.84
C VAL A 308 -15.83 -19.56 3.57
N LEU A 309 -14.93 -20.40 3.05
CA LEU A 309 -13.63 -20.64 3.68
C LEU A 309 -12.75 -19.38 3.68
N LEU A 310 -12.73 -18.63 2.58
CA LEU A 310 -12.00 -17.36 2.51
C LEU A 310 -12.65 -16.27 3.36
N ALA A 311 -13.99 -16.22 3.42
CA ALA A 311 -14.72 -15.26 4.25
C ALA A 311 -14.47 -15.54 5.74
N ALA A 312 -14.53 -16.81 6.15
CA ALA A 312 -14.16 -17.25 7.50
C ALA A 312 -12.69 -16.96 7.79
N GLY A 313 -11.80 -17.20 6.82
CA GLY A 313 -10.38 -16.85 6.92
C GLY A 313 -10.14 -15.36 7.13
N MET A 314 -10.79 -14.50 6.34
CA MET A 314 -10.71 -13.04 6.47
C MET A 314 -11.27 -12.55 7.81
N PHE A 315 -12.39 -13.12 8.26
CA PHE A 315 -12.98 -12.83 9.57
C PHE A 315 -12.03 -13.22 10.72
N LEU A 316 -11.56 -14.48 10.75
CA LEU A 316 -10.68 -15.01 11.78
C LEU A 316 -9.29 -14.39 11.77
N LEU A 317 -8.80 -13.93 10.62
CA LEU A 317 -7.57 -13.15 10.58
C LEU A 317 -7.80 -11.76 11.20
N ASN A 318 -8.87 -11.08 10.82
CA ASN A 318 -9.14 -9.70 11.26
C ASN A 318 -9.64 -9.57 12.70
N ILE A 319 -10.21 -10.63 13.27
CA ILE A 319 -10.51 -10.69 14.71
C ILE A 319 -9.24 -10.53 15.56
N PHE A 320 -8.08 -10.89 15.01
CA PHE A 320 -6.78 -10.78 15.68
C PHE A 320 -5.97 -9.57 15.22
N THR A 321 -5.86 -9.34 13.91
CA THR A 321 -4.98 -8.29 13.39
C THR A 321 -5.44 -6.87 13.74
N ALA A 322 -6.75 -6.62 13.80
CA ALA A 322 -7.23 -5.28 14.10
C ALA A 322 -6.95 -4.85 15.55
N PRO A 323 -7.27 -5.65 16.58
CA PRO A 323 -6.88 -5.32 17.96
C PRO A 323 -5.38 -5.20 18.16
N THR A 324 -4.61 -6.16 17.64
CA THR A 324 -3.14 -6.14 17.80
C THR A 324 -2.52 -4.90 17.16
N GLN A 325 -2.98 -4.46 15.99
CA GLN A 325 -2.47 -3.24 15.36
C GLN A 325 -2.97 -1.95 16.03
N GLN A 326 -4.24 -1.89 16.45
CA GLN A 326 -4.82 -0.63 16.94
C GLN A 326 -4.55 -0.38 18.43
N LEU A 327 -4.39 -1.42 19.23
CA LEU A 327 -4.09 -1.32 20.66
C LEU A 327 -2.59 -1.46 20.97
N GLN A 328 -1.74 -1.61 19.95
CA GLN A 328 -0.28 -1.70 20.13
C GLN A 328 0.27 -0.46 20.84
N THR A 329 -0.12 0.73 20.40
CA THR A 329 0.30 2.01 21.00
C THR A 329 -0.17 2.12 22.44
N ASP A 330 -1.41 1.69 22.73
CA ASP A 330 -1.96 1.69 24.09
C ASP A 330 -1.17 0.76 25.01
N TYR A 331 -0.91 -0.47 24.57
CA TYR A 331 -0.09 -1.43 25.32
C TYR A 331 1.33 -0.92 25.59
N LEU A 332 2.01 -0.40 24.56
CA LEU A 332 3.38 0.11 24.71
C LEU A 332 3.43 1.33 25.64
N ARG A 333 2.41 2.19 25.64
CA ARG A 333 2.38 3.38 26.51
C ARG A 333 1.90 3.06 27.92
N ASN A 334 0.72 2.46 28.04
CA ASN A 334 0.03 2.32 29.33
C ASN A 334 0.45 1.07 30.11
N THR A 335 0.76 -0.04 29.44
CA THR A 335 1.25 -1.26 30.11
C THR A 335 2.77 -1.27 30.25
N ARG A 336 3.49 -0.79 29.24
CA ARG A 336 4.98 -0.80 29.22
C ARG A 336 5.62 0.51 29.67
N GLY A 337 4.84 1.58 29.86
CA GLY A 337 5.36 2.87 30.33
C GLY A 337 6.30 3.54 29.33
N LEU A 338 6.27 3.19 28.04
CA LEU A 338 7.16 3.77 27.05
C LEU A 338 6.67 5.19 26.67
N GLY A 339 7.60 6.14 26.61
CA GLY A 339 7.34 7.47 26.07
C GLY A 339 7.05 7.43 24.56
N SER A 340 6.39 8.46 24.02
CA SER A 340 5.94 8.53 22.62
C SER A 340 7.08 8.32 21.61
N ALA A 341 8.27 8.86 21.90
CA ALA A 341 9.44 8.69 21.05
C ALA A 341 9.90 7.23 20.95
N LEU A 342 9.87 6.49 22.07
CA LEU A 342 10.26 5.09 22.11
C LEU A 342 9.18 4.19 21.50
N VAL A 343 7.90 4.56 21.63
CA VAL A 343 6.80 3.91 20.90
C VAL A 343 7.01 4.06 19.38
N ALA A 344 7.29 5.28 18.91
CA ALA A 344 7.57 5.53 17.49
C ALA A 344 8.79 4.72 17.00
N LEU A 345 9.87 4.70 17.78
CA LEU A 345 11.07 3.91 17.47
C LEU A 345 10.77 2.40 17.47
N PHE A 346 9.96 1.91 18.40
CA PHE A 346 9.55 0.50 18.45
C PHE A 346 8.78 0.11 17.20
N ILE A 347 7.76 0.88 16.83
CA ILE A 347 6.90 0.60 15.67
C ILE A 347 7.73 0.67 14.38
N LEU A 348 8.53 1.72 14.20
CA LEU A 348 9.40 1.85 13.02
C LEU A 348 10.46 0.73 12.97
N GLY A 349 11.12 0.47 14.09
CA GLY A 349 12.21 -0.50 14.17
C GLY A 349 11.77 -1.94 13.98
N THR A 350 10.52 -2.29 14.34
CA THR A 350 10.01 -3.66 14.24
C THR A 350 9.17 -3.90 12.98
N ASN A 351 8.34 -2.94 12.55
CA ASN A 351 7.43 -3.14 11.41
C ASN A 351 8.08 -2.89 10.05
N THR A 352 9.12 -2.05 9.97
CA THR A 352 9.79 -1.74 8.68
C THR A 352 10.28 -3.02 8.00
N TRP A 353 10.72 -4.03 8.74
CA TRP A 353 11.26 -5.27 8.18
C TRP A 353 10.23 -6.20 7.54
N GLY A 354 8.94 -5.87 7.59
CA GLY A 354 7.89 -6.62 6.91
C GLY A 354 8.13 -6.77 5.40
N PHE A 355 8.83 -5.83 4.73
CA PHE A 355 9.15 -5.98 3.30
C PHE A 355 10.02 -7.21 3.00
N VAL A 356 10.89 -7.61 3.94
CA VAL A 356 11.71 -8.82 3.81
C VAL A 356 10.80 -10.04 3.80
N GLY A 357 9.82 -10.05 4.70
CA GLY A 357 8.75 -11.04 4.75
C GLY A 357 7.95 -11.18 3.48
N ILE A 358 7.53 -10.05 2.91
CA ILE A 358 6.81 -10.02 1.63
C ILE A 358 7.69 -10.58 0.52
N ALA A 359 8.96 -10.14 0.42
CA ALA A 359 9.86 -10.58 -0.63
C ALA A 359 10.21 -12.08 -0.54
N VAL A 360 10.44 -12.60 0.66
CA VAL A 360 10.71 -14.02 0.90
C VAL A 360 9.43 -14.83 0.72
N GLY A 361 8.31 -14.37 1.28
CA GLY A 361 7.00 -15.00 1.18
C GLY A 361 6.52 -15.13 -0.26
N ALA A 362 6.72 -14.10 -1.09
CA ALA A 362 6.43 -14.16 -2.53
C ALA A 362 7.25 -15.26 -3.21
N ARG A 363 8.56 -15.36 -2.93
CA ARG A 363 9.41 -16.43 -3.50
C ARG A 363 8.98 -17.83 -3.06
N ILE A 364 8.60 -18.01 -1.80
CA ILE A 364 8.11 -19.30 -1.29
C ILE A 364 6.77 -19.65 -1.94
N ALA A 365 5.87 -18.66 -2.02
CA ALA A 365 4.54 -18.80 -2.62
C ALA A 365 4.63 -19.20 -4.10
N ASP A 366 5.60 -18.66 -4.84
CA ASP A 366 5.73 -18.90 -6.27
C ASP A 366 6.54 -20.17 -6.60
N ARG A 367 7.55 -20.52 -5.79
CA ARG A 367 8.46 -21.66 -6.10
C ARG A 367 8.11 -22.97 -5.40
N SER A 368 7.45 -22.90 -4.24
CA SER A 368 7.22 -24.09 -3.41
C SER A 368 5.74 -24.37 -3.27
N SER A 369 5.00 -23.47 -2.61
CA SER A 369 3.58 -23.63 -2.34
C SER A 369 3.03 -22.36 -1.71
N ARG A 370 1.87 -21.91 -2.20
CA ARG A 370 1.16 -20.76 -1.61
C ARG A 370 0.66 -21.09 -0.21
N ARG A 371 0.29 -22.35 0.05
CA ARG A 371 -0.18 -22.82 1.36
C ARG A 371 0.92 -22.75 2.42
N TRP A 372 2.15 -23.13 2.08
CA TRP A 372 3.29 -23.04 2.99
C TRP A 372 3.64 -21.58 3.34
N ALA A 373 3.67 -20.70 2.34
CA ALA A 373 3.92 -19.27 2.57
C ALA A 373 2.85 -18.64 3.48
N ALA A 374 1.57 -18.94 3.24
CA ALA A 374 0.46 -18.47 4.07
C ALA A 374 0.54 -19.05 5.50
N THR A 375 0.78 -20.35 5.65
CA THR A 375 0.89 -21.02 6.96
C THR A 375 2.02 -20.41 7.79
N ALA A 376 3.22 -20.30 7.22
CA ALA A 376 4.37 -19.71 7.89
C ALA A 376 4.10 -18.26 8.32
N GLY A 377 3.49 -17.46 7.43
CA GLY A 377 3.07 -16.09 7.72
C GLY A 377 2.07 -16.02 8.88
N LEU A 378 1.01 -16.81 8.84
CA LEU A 378 -0.02 -16.83 9.89
C LEU A 378 0.55 -17.25 11.25
N LEU A 379 1.41 -18.26 11.29
CA LEU A 379 2.09 -18.69 12.50
C LEU A 379 3.01 -17.59 13.05
N GLY A 380 3.85 -17.00 12.19
CA GLY A 380 4.75 -15.91 12.59
C GLY A 380 3.99 -14.69 13.13
N LEU A 381 2.92 -14.30 12.45
CA LEU A 381 2.04 -13.21 12.86
C LEU A 381 1.41 -13.47 14.24
N ALA A 382 0.82 -14.66 14.43
CA ALA A 382 0.14 -15.06 15.66
C ALA A 382 1.13 -15.16 16.84
N ILE A 383 2.22 -15.90 16.65
CA ILE A 383 3.22 -16.15 17.69
C ILE A 383 3.96 -14.86 18.04
N GLY A 384 4.43 -14.11 17.05
CA GLY A 384 5.22 -12.90 17.27
C GLY A 384 4.44 -11.82 18.02
N ASN A 385 3.18 -11.56 17.62
CA ASN A 385 2.32 -10.62 18.35
C ASN A 385 1.94 -11.15 19.73
N THR A 386 1.66 -12.45 19.89
CA THR A 386 1.39 -13.03 21.22
C THR A 386 2.57 -12.85 22.15
N VAL A 387 3.81 -13.10 21.68
CA VAL A 387 5.03 -12.84 22.45
C VAL A 387 5.15 -11.35 22.78
N MET A 388 4.91 -10.47 21.81
CA MET A 388 4.96 -9.02 22.03
C MET A 388 4.01 -8.57 23.15
N PHE A 389 2.77 -9.07 23.21
CA PHE A 389 1.77 -8.67 24.20
C PHE A 389 1.88 -9.38 25.57
N ASN A 390 2.73 -10.41 25.69
CA ASN A 390 2.88 -11.18 26.93
C ASN A 390 4.23 -10.98 27.64
N PHE A 391 5.27 -10.52 26.94
CA PHE A 391 6.62 -10.37 27.49
C PHE A 391 7.11 -8.92 27.43
N ASP A 392 8.17 -8.66 28.21
CA ASP A 392 8.81 -7.37 28.42
C ASP A 392 10.24 -7.41 27.86
N GLY A 393 10.88 -6.25 27.68
CA GLY A 393 12.30 -6.20 27.30
C GLY A 393 12.58 -6.88 25.95
N ALA A 394 13.75 -7.51 25.81
CA ALA A 394 14.20 -8.07 24.53
C ALA A 394 13.22 -9.07 23.86
N PRO A 395 12.57 -10.01 24.58
CA PRO A 395 11.55 -10.88 24.00
C PRO A 395 10.40 -10.12 23.32
N MET A 396 9.95 -8.99 23.86
CA MET A 396 8.91 -8.15 23.25
C MET A 396 9.34 -7.60 21.90
N TRP A 397 10.55 -7.03 21.84
CA TRP A 397 11.13 -6.45 20.62
C TRP A 397 11.36 -7.53 19.56
N LEU A 398 11.95 -8.66 19.95
CA LEU A 398 12.18 -9.79 19.05
C LEU A 398 10.87 -10.41 18.56
N GLY A 399 9.86 -10.54 19.43
CA GLY A 399 8.53 -11.02 19.08
C GLY A 399 7.86 -10.14 18.04
N SER A 400 7.88 -8.81 18.22
CA SER A 400 7.35 -7.85 17.25
C SER A 400 8.14 -7.88 15.93
N LEU A 401 9.47 -7.84 16.00
CA LEU A 401 10.33 -7.85 14.80
C LEU A 401 10.13 -9.12 13.96
N VAL A 402 10.25 -10.30 14.59
CA VAL A 402 10.08 -11.59 13.92
C VAL A 402 8.63 -11.77 13.48
N GLY A 403 7.67 -11.34 14.29
CA GLY A 403 6.25 -11.38 13.97
C GLY A 403 5.89 -10.56 12.74
N SER A 404 6.41 -9.33 12.64
CA SER A 404 6.22 -8.47 11.48
C SER A 404 6.97 -8.97 10.25
N MET A 405 8.21 -9.47 10.42
CA MET A 405 9.01 -10.00 9.33
C MET A 405 8.45 -11.31 8.77
N VAL A 406 8.09 -12.29 9.60
CA VAL A 406 7.53 -13.57 9.13
C VAL A 406 6.06 -13.38 8.74
N GLY A 407 5.30 -12.64 9.55
CA GLY A 407 3.88 -12.41 9.36
C GLY A 407 3.53 -11.78 8.02
N ALA A 408 4.39 -10.90 7.51
CA ALA A 408 4.17 -10.24 6.23
C ALA A 408 4.20 -11.20 5.01
N ALA A 409 4.72 -12.43 5.16
CA ALA A 409 4.64 -13.47 4.12
C ALA A 409 3.19 -13.90 3.80
N VAL A 410 2.23 -13.60 4.68
CA VAL A 410 0.80 -13.88 4.46
C VAL A 410 0.21 -13.00 3.34
N VAL A 411 0.78 -11.81 3.11
CA VAL A 411 0.25 -10.82 2.16
C VAL A 411 0.27 -11.32 0.71
N PRO A 412 1.43 -11.73 0.14
CA PRO A 412 1.45 -12.21 -1.25
C PRO A 412 0.69 -13.53 -1.44
N SER A 413 0.62 -14.38 -0.42
CA SER A 413 -0.05 -15.68 -0.51
C SER A 413 -1.57 -15.54 -0.49
N LEU A 414 -2.16 -14.88 0.52
CA LEU A 414 -3.60 -14.64 0.56
C LEU A 414 -4.06 -13.66 -0.54
N GLY A 415 -3.21 -12.70 -0.90
CA GLY A 415 -3.49 -11.74 -1.98
C GLY A 415 -3.63 -12.39 -3.35
N ALA A 416 -2.89 -13.47 -3.62
CA ALA A 416 -2.96 -14.22 -4.89
C ALA A 416 -4.15 -15.19 -4.96
N LEU A 417 -4.59 -15.73 -3.82
CA LEU A 417 -5.73 -16.65 -3.78
C LEU A 417 -7.04 -16.00 -4.24
N LEU A 418 -7.21 -14.70 -4.01
CA LEU A 418 -8.41 -13.97 -4.42
C LEU A 418 -8.58 -13.95 -5.95
N PRO A 419 -7.60 -13.51 -6.76
CA PRO A 419 -7.74 -13.60 -8.21
C PRO A 419 -7.73 -15.03 -8.75
N GLU A 420 -7.05 -15.97 -8.09
CA GLU A 420 -6.93 -17.34 -8.59
C GLU A 420 -8.20 -18.19 -8.36
N LEU A 421 -8.93 -17.96 -7.26
CA LEU A 421 -10.08 -18.80 -6.88
C LEU A 421 -11.44 -18.27 -7.34
N PHE A 422 -11.49 -17.02 -7.83
CA PHE A 422 -12.73 -16.38 -8.28
C PHE A 422 -12.66 -16.00 -9.77
N PRO A 423 -13.70 -16.36 -10.54
CA PRO A 423 -13.84 -15.97 -11.94
C PRO A 423 -13.76 -14.46 -12.13
N THR A 424 -13.27 -14.05 -13.29
CA THR A 424 -12.89 -12.66 -13.56
C THR A 424 -14.07 -11.69 -13.42
N LEU A 425 -15.28 -12.10 -13.83
CA LEU A 425 -16.49 -11.26 -13.78
C LEU A 425 -17.10 -11.13 -12.38
N ARG A 426 -16.88 -12.13 -11.49
CA ARG A 426 -17.42 -12.11 -10.11
C ARG A 426 -16.40 -11.74 -9.04
N ARG A 427 -15.14 -11.56 -9.42
CA ARG A 427 -14.03 -11.19 -8.52
C ARG A 427 -14.29 -9.90 -7.74
N GLY A 428 -14.88 -8.89 -8.39
CA GLY A 428 -15.22 -7.62 -7.74
C GLY A 428 -16.23 -7.78 -6.61
N ALA A 429 -17.34 -8.47 -6.87
CA ALA A 429 -18.37 -8.76 -5.88
C ALA A 429 -17.85 -9.65 -4.74
N ALA A 430 -17.09 -10.70 -5.06
CA ALA A 430 -16.46 -11.57 -4.06
C ALA A 430 -15.50 -10.79 -3.16
N ASN A 431 -14.65 -9.93 -3.74
CA ASN A 431 -13.74 -9.08 -2.97
C ASN A 431 -14.50 -8.13 -2.02
N GLY A 432 -15.60 -7.51 -2.48
CA GLY A 432 -16.44 -6.66 -1.63
C GLY A 432 -16.98 -7.40 -0.41
N LEU A 433 -17.56 -8.58 -0.61
CA LEU A 433 -18.10 -9.39 0.49
C LEU A 433 -17.01 -9.92 1.44
N LEU A 434 -15.85 -10.33 0.91
CA LEU A 434 -14.72 -10.77 1.72
C LEU A 434 -14.15 -9.63 2.58
N ASN A 435 -14.10 -8.41 2.05
CA ASN A 435 -13.77 -7.23 2.86
C ASN A 435 -14.84 -6.95 3.92
N GLY A 436 -16.12 -7.18 3.62
CA GLY A 436 -17.20 -7.15 4.62
C GLY A 436 -16.95 -8.13 5.78
N ALA A 437 -16.57 -9.37 5.48
CA ALA A 437 -16.20 -10.37 6.48
C ALA A 437 -14.97 -9.95 7.30
N ALA A 438 -13.95 -9.37 6.66
CA ALA A 438 -12.79 -8.79 7.34
C ALA A 438 -13.18 -7.66 8.31
N VAL A 439 -14.08 -6.76 7.89
CA VAL A 439 -14.56 -5.66 8.73
C VAL A 439 -15.33 -6.20 9.94
N LEU A 440 -16.24 -7.16 9.75
CA LEU A 440 -16.97 -7.81 10.86
C LEU A 440 -16.03 -8.53 11.84
N GLY A 441 -14.99 -9.19 11.33
CA GLY A 441 -13.93 -9.78 12.15
C GLY A 441 -13.23 -8.71 12.99
N SER A 442 -12.83 -7.61 12.35
CA SER A 442 -12.16 -6.49 13.04
C SER A 442 -13.03 -5.85 14.13
N MET A 443 -14.32 -5.66 13.87
CA MET A 443 -15.29 -5.15 14.84
C MET A 443 -15.42 -6.10 16.03
N SER A 444 -15.55 -7.40 15.76
CA SER A 444 -15.69 -8.42 16.80
C SER A 444 -14.45 -8.48 17.69
N GLY A 445 -13.25 -8.48 17.10
CA GLY A 445 -12.00 -8.55 17.84
C GLY A 445 -11.77 -7.30 18.70
N LEU A 446 -12.06 -6.12 18.17
CA LEU A 446 -11.90 -4.85 18.89
C LEU A 446 -12.89 -4.78 20.05
N TYR A 447 -14.16 -5.13 19.81
CA TYR A 447 -15.15 -5.19 20.87
C TYR A 447 -14.77 -6.17 21.98
N ILE A 448 -14.39 -7.41 21.63
CA ILE A 448 -13.91 -8.41 22.61
C ILE A 448 -12.74 -7.83 23.41
N SER A 449 -11.75 -7.25 22.73
CA SER A 449 -10.57 -6.69 23.40
C SER A 449 -10.92 -5.53 24.32
N GLY A 450 -11.89 -4.69 23.95
CA GLY A 450 -12.38 -3.61 24.81
C GLY A 450 -12.99 -4.13 26.11
N GLN A 451 -13.69 -5.26 26.06
CA GLN A 451 -14.37 -5.84 27.22
C GLN A 451 -13.47 -6.71 28.09
N THR A 452 -12.46 -7.37 27.51
CA THR A 452 -11.63 -8.35 28.23
C THR A 452 -10.27 -7.82 28.65
N VAL A 453 -9.77 -6.73 28.06
CA VAL A 453 -8.54 -6.09 28.52
C VAL A 453 -8.86 -5.23 29.75
N VAL A 454 -8.53 -5.79 30.92
CA VAL A 454 -8.71 -5.14 32.22
C VAL A 454 -7.33 -4.92 32.85
N ASP A 455 -7.14 -3.77 33.52
CA ASP A 455 -5.91 -3.40 34.23
C ASP A 455 -4.62 -3.51 33.39
N GLY A 456 -4.71 -3.18 32.09
CA GLY A 456 -3.55 -3.22 31.18
C GLY A 456 -3.04 -4.63 30.85
N ARG A 457 -3.81 -5.68 31.16
CA ARG A 457 -3.44 -7.08 30.88
C ARG A 457 -3.93 -7.51 29.50
N TYR A 458 -3.14 -7.21 28.48
CA TYR A 458 -3.42 -7.56 27.08
C TYR A 458 -3.17 -9.04 26.74
N GLY A 459 -2.14 -9.62 27.34
CA GLY A 459 -1.59 -10.93 26.97
C GLY A 459 -2.60 -12.06 26.79
N PRO A 460 -3.48 -12.35 27.78
CA PRO A 460 -4.48 -13.42 27.69
C PRO A 460 -5.50 -13.21 26.57
N THR A 461 -5.99 -11.98 26.42
CA THR A 461 -6.95 -11.62 25.37
C THR A 461 -6.33 -11.82 23.99
N ILE A 462 -5.13 -11.28 23.77
CA ILE A 462 -4.45 -11.41 22.47
C ILE A 462 -4.08 -12.86 22.19
N ALA A 463 -3.65 -13.63 23.18
CA ALA A 463 -3.37 -15.06 23.02
C ALA A 463 -4.62 -15.87 22.65
N ALA A 464 -5.77 -15.55 23.23
CA ALA A 464 -7.04 -16.18 22.88
C ALA A 464 -7.46 -15.83 21.43
N LEU A 465 -7.33 -14.56 21.04
CA LEU A 465 -7.62 -14.13 19.67
C LEU A 465 -6.62 -14.70 18.64
N ALA A 466 -5.39 -15.00 19.03
CA ALA A 466 -4.37 -15.62 18.17
C ALA A 466 -4.78 -17.00 17.66
N VAL A 467 -5.72 -17.68 18.33
CA VAL A 467 -6.32 -18.93 17.84
C VAL A 467 -6.96 -18.73 16.47
N GLY A 468 -7.51 -17.55 16.16
CA GLY A 468 -8.07 -17.19 14.86
C GLY A 468 -7.11 -17.45 13.69
N PRO A 469 -5.99 -16.73 13.56
CA PRO A 469 -5.02 -16.97 12.50
C PRO A 469 -4.40 -18.38 12.53
N LEU A 470 -4.30 -19.05 13.69
CA LEU A 470 -3.87 -20.46 13.76
C LEU A 470 -4.88 -21.40 13.10
N ILE A 471 -6.19 -21.18 13.31
CA ILE A 471 -7.24 -21.90 12.60
C ILE A 471 -7.12 -21.62 11.09
N VAL A 472 -6.93 -20.36 10.68
CA VAL A 472 -6.74 -20.01 9.27
C VAL A 472 -5.54 -20.75 8.67
N ALA A 473 -4.45 -20.90 9.43
CA ALA A 473 -3.27 -21.64 8.98
C ALA A 473 -3.60 -23.11 8.65
N GLY A 474 -4.55 -23.73 9.36
CA GLY A 474 -5.11 -25.03 9.02
C GLY A 474 -6.10 -24.97 7.84
N LEU A 475 -6.98 -23.96 7.81
CA LEU A 475 -7.99 -23.80 6.75
C LEU A 475 -7.37 -23.67 5.36
N VAL A 476 -6.21 -23.01 5.25
CA VAL A 476 -5.50 -22.83 3.97
C VAL A 476 -5.17 -24.16 3.29
N TRP A 477 -5.03 -25.26 4.03
CA TRP A 477 -4.76 -26.59 3.45
C TRP A 477 -5.98 -27.23 2.77
N PHE A 478 -7.19 -26.73 3.04
CA PHE A 478 -8.42 -27.14 2.34
C PHE A 478 -8.67 -26.34 1.06
N LEU A 479 -7.96 -25.24 0.83
CA LEU A 479 -7.96 -24.53 -0.46
C LEU A 479 -7.10 -25.29 -1.46
N PRO A 480 -7.45 -25.36 -2.75
CA PRO A 480 -6.59 -25.97 -3.76
C PRO A 480 -5.22 -25.26 -3.80
N GLU A 481 -4.17 -26.00 -4.15
CA GLU A 481 -2.87 -25.38 -4.42
C GLU A 481 -2.96 -24.69 -5.78
N THR A 482 -2.62 -23.40 -5.80
CA THR A 482 -2.74 -22.56 -6.99
C THR A 482 -1.38 -22.07 -7.49
N ALA A 483 -0.29 -22.41 -6.82
CA ALA A 483 1.06 -22.09 -7.28
C ALA A 483 1.37 -22.79 -8.62
N GLY A 484 1.67 -22.01 -9.67
CA GLY A 484 2.10 -22.53 -10.97
C GLY A 484 1.02 -23.23 -11.79
N VAL A 485 -0.26 -23.03 -11.45
CA VAL A 485 -1.41 -23.61 -12.14
C VAL A 485 -2.11 -22.52 -12.96
N ASP A 486 -2.39 -22.79 -14.25
CA ASP A 486 -3.03 -21.82 -15.14
C ASP A 486 -4.45 -21.50 -14.67
N LEU A 487 -4.85 -20.22 -14.77
CA LEU A 487 -6.15 -19.73 -14.28
C LEU A 487 -7.33 -20.45 -14.92
N GLU A 488 -7.22 -20.78 -16.21
CA GLU A 488 -8.20 -21.52 -17.01
C GLU A 488 -8.46 -22.94 -16.44
N THR A 489 -7.45 -23.54 -15.80
CA THR A 489 -7.61 -24.86 -15.14
C THR A 489 -8.23 -24.74 -13.75
N LEU A 490 -8.05 -23.61 -13.07
CA LEU A 490 -8.63 -23.33 -11.74
C LEU A 490 -10.10 -22.89 -11.82
N ASN A 491 -10.43 -22.15 -12.88
CA ASN A 491 -11.73 -21.60 -13.21
C ASN A 491 -12.07 -21.95 -14.67
N PRO A 492 -12.59 -23.15 -14.95
CA PRO A 492 -12.93 -23.59 -16.31
C PRO A 492 -14.11 -22.82 -16.96
N ASP A 493 -14.71 -21.88 -16.23
CA ASP A 493 -15.79 -20.99 -16.68
C ASP A 493 -15.26 -19.60 -17.13
N ASP A 494 -13.94 -19.34 -16.98
CA ASP A 494 -13.22 -18.18 -17.55
C ASP A 494 -12.65 -18.58 -18.92
#